data_AF-A0A3E3ECN4-F1
#
_entry.id   AF-A0A3E3ECN4-F1
#
_cell.length_a   1.000
_cell.length_b   1.000
_cell.length_c   1.000
_cell.angle_alpha   90.00
_cell.angle_beta   90.00
_cell.angle_gamma   90.00
#
_symmetry.space_group_name_H-M   'P 1'
#
loop_
_entity.id
_entity.type
_entity.pdbx_description
1 polymer ?
#
loop_
_entity_poly.entity_id
_entity_poly.type
_entity_poly.pdbx_seq_one_letter_code
_entity_poly.pdbx_strand_id
1 'polypeptide(L)'
;MRKRNISIITRLNEKEKNHLATLVKRSGLSQEAYIRHLINGVVPKDSPPADYYAMMKELHAIGNNLNQLARKAHQLNVINVEQYDLAVKEFENAVTKITEAVILPKPMDK
;
A
#
# COMPACT_ATOMS: atom_id res chain seq x y z
N MET A 1 11.20 17.43 13.78
CA MET A 1 12.06 16.25 14.06
C MET A 1 11.56 15.55 15.32
N ARG A 2 11.25 14.25 15.30
CA ARG A 2 10.79 13.53 16.51
C ARG A 2 11.98 13.33 17.46
N LYS A 3 11.87 13.77 18.71
CA LYS A 3 12.90 13.55 19.75
C LYS A 3 12.89 12.08 20.16
N ARG A 4 14.01 11.38 19.95
CA ARG A 4 14.20 9.94 20.27
C ARG A 4 15.50 9.80 21.05
N ASN A 5 15.45 10.15 22.32
CA ASN A 5 16.66 10.33 23.15
C ASN A 5 16.95 9.15 24.07
N ILE A 6 16.06 8.15 24.12
CA ILE A 6 16.19 6.97 24.97
C ILE A 6 16.73 5.82 24.12
N SER A 7 17.87 5.26 24.52
CA SER A 7 18.48 4.09 23.91
C SER A 7 18.13 2.83 24.70
N ILE A 8 17.78 1.75 23.99
CA ILE A 8 17.53 0.43 24.55
C ILE A 8 18.47 -0.54 23.83
N ILE A 9 19.24 -1.33 24.60
CA ILE A 9 20.19 -2.31 24.07
C ILE A 9 19.64 -3.71 24.34
N THR A 10 19.44 -4.49 23.28
CA THR A 10 19.04 -5.90 23.37
C THR A 10 20.15 -6.77 22.78
N ARG A 11 20.59 -7.77 23.54
CA ARG A 11 21.55 -8.77 23.05
C ARG A 11 20.77 -9.89 22.35
N LEU A 12 21.19 -10.22 21.13
CA LEU A 12 20.60 -11.28 20.31
C LEU A 12 21.63 -12.38 20.04
N ASN A 13 21.18 -13.61 19.92
CA ASN A 13 21.98 -14.67 19.31
C ASN A 13 22.00 -14.53 17.77
N GLU A 14 22.85 -15.31 17.11
CA GLU A 14 23.02 -15.23 15.66
C GLU A 14 21.73 -15.55 14.88
N LYS A 15 20.92 -16.51 15.36
CA LYS A 15 19.66 -16.90 14.73
C LYS A 15 18.63 -15.76 14.82
N GLU A 16 18.49 -15.14 15.98
CA GLU A 16 17.61 -14.01 16.22
C GLU A 16 18.00 -12.79 15.38
N LYS A 17 19.30 -12.50 15.30
CA LYS A 17 19.82 -11.41 14.46
C LYS A 17 19.50 -11.65 12.99
N ASN A 18 19.74 -12.86 12.49
CA ASN A 18 19.47 -13.21 11.09
C ASN A 18 17.97 -13.15 10.78
N HIS A 19 17.13 -13.64 11.69
CA HIS A 19 15.68 -13.56 11.55
C HIS A 19 15.18 -12.11 11.50
N LEU A 20 15.65 -11.26 12.42
CA LEU A 20 15.33 -9.83 12.42
C LEU A 20 15.78 -9.15 11.12
N ALA A 21 17.00 -9.43 10.65
CA ALA A 21 17.51 -8.88 9.39
C ALA A 21 16.64 -9.27 8.18
N THR A 22 16.16 -10.52 8.13
CA THR A 22 15.23 -10.97 7.09
C THR A 22 13.90 -10.22 7.15
N LEU A 23 13.31 -10.06 8.33
CA LEU A 23 12.05 -9.32 8.51
C LEU A 23 12.19 -7.86 8.11
N VAL A 24 13.27 -7.21 8.56
CA VAL A 24 13.59 -5.82 8.21
C VAL A 24 13.75 -5.68 6.70
N LYS A 25 14.53 -6.57 6.06
CA LYS A 25 14.74 -6.56 4.60
C LYS A 25 13.43 -6.73 3.83
N ARG A 26 12.57 -7.66 4.25
CA ARG A 26 11.27 -7.88 3.60
C ARG A 26 10.32 -6.70 3.78
N SER A 27 10.35 -6.05 4.94
CA SER A 27 9.49 -4.89 5.22
C SER A 27 9.92 -3.61 4.48
N GLY A 28 11.18 -3.50 4.04
CA GLY A 28 11.73 -2.28 3.44
C GLY A 28 11.99 -1.15 4.45
N LEU A 29 11.82 -1.41 5.75
CA LEU A 29 12.05 -0.45 6.83
C LEU A 29 13.48 -0.53 7.36
N SER A 30 13.92 0.49 8.12
CA SER A 30 15.09 0.34 8.98
C SER A 30 14.76 -0.53 10.19
N GLN A 31 15.77 -1.18 10.77
CA GLN A 31 15.59 -2.03 11.96
C GLN A 31 14.89 -1.28 13.11
N GLU A 32 15.26 -0.02 13.34
CA GLU A 32 14.61 0.79 14.38
C GLU A 32 13.16 1.13 14.04
N ALA A 33 12.85 1.38 12.76
CA ALA A 33 11.49 1.62 12.34
C ALA A 33 10.64 0.36 12.50
N TYR A 34 11.18 -0.81 12.18
CA TYR A 34 10.53 -2.09 12.38
C TYR A 34 10.20 -2.34 13.85
N ILE A 35 11.19 -2.22 14.75
CA ILE A 35 10.99 -2.40 16.20
C ILE A 35 9.94 -1.42 16.76
N ARG A 36 9.95 -0.16 16.31
CA ARG A 36 8.94 0.83 16.74
C ARG A 36 7.52 0.45 16.32
N HIS A 37 7.34 -0.17 15.15
CA HIS A 37 6.02 -0.68 14.76
C HIS A 37 5.57 -1.80 15.69
N LEU A 38 6.47 -2.73 16.03
CA LEU A 38 6.18 -3.80 16.97
C LEU A 38 5.77 -3.26 18.35
N ILE A 39 6.48 -2.24 18.86
CA ILE A 39 6.13 -1.56 20.12
C ILE A 39 4.72 -0.95 20.06
N ASN A 40 4.31 -0.45 18.89
CA ASN A 40 2.97 0.08 18.66
C ASN A 40 1.91 -1.01 18.40
N GLY A 41 2.25 -2.29 18.52
CA GLY A 41 1.33 -3.42 18.31
C GLY A 41 1.04 -3.73 16.83
N VAL A 42 1.90 -3.28 15.91
CA VAL A 42 1.73 -3.47 14.48
C VAL A 42 2.92 -4.25 13.92
N VAL A 43 2.65 -5.31 13.16
CA VAL A 43 3.70 -6.04 12.43
C VAL A 43 3.79 -5.47 11.02
N PRO A 44 4.92 -4.83 10.63
CA PRO A 44 5.09 -4.36 9.26
C PRO A 44 4.97 -5.50 8.27
N LYS A 45 4.11 -5.32 7.26
CA LYS A 45 3.95 -6.27 6.17
C LYS A 45 5.16 -6.21 5.23
N ASP A 46 5.37 -7.28 4.49
CA ASP A 46 6.34 -7.28 3.39
C ASP A 46 6.03 -6.14 2.43
N SER A 47 7.09 -5.50 1.93
CA SER A 47 6.98 -4.52 0.85
C SER A 47 6.25 -5.18 -0.34
N PRO A 48 5.25 -4.49 -0.94
CA PRO A 48 4.58 -5.01 -2.11
C PRO A 48 5.60 -5.37 -3.21
N PRO A 49 5.38 -6.45 -3.96
CA PRO A 49 6.24 -6.81 -5.10
C PRO A 49 6.35 -5.65 -6.10
N ALA A 50 7.47 -5.55 -6.82
CA ALA A 50 7.63 -4.55 -7.88
C ALA A 50 6.48 -4.61 -8.91
N ASP A 51 6.02 -5.81 -9.21
CA ASP A 51 4.91 -6.08 -10.14
C ASP A 51 3.58 -5.47 -9.67
N TYR A 52 3.37 -5.31 -8.36
CA TYR A 52 2.19 -4.63 -7.84
C TYR A 52 2.17 -3.15 -8.24
N TYR A 53 3.32 -2.48 -8.16
CA TYR A 53 3.42 -1.07 -8.57
C TYR A 53 3.25 -0.91 -10.09
N ALA A 54 3.77 -1.86 -10.88
CA ALA A 54 3.55 -1.88 -12.33
C ALA A 54 2.06 -2.05 -12.66
N MET A 55 1.37 -3.01 -12.02
CA MET A 55 -0.06 -3.23 -12.18
C MET A 55 -0.89 -2.00 -11.80
N MET A 56 -0.59 -1.35 -10.68
CA MET A 56 -1.31 -0.15 -10.24
C MET A 56 -1.16 1.02 -11.22
N LYS A 57 0.02 1.17 -11.83
CA LYS A 57 0.27 2.16 -12.87
C LYS A 57 -0.60 1.91 -14.10
N GLU A 58 -0.72 0.65 -14.54
CA GLU A 58 -1.58 0.27 -15.66
C GLU A 58 -3.07 0.53 -15.34
N LEU A 59 -3.53 0.17 -14.14
CA LEU A 59 -4.90 0.45 -13.71
C LEU A 59 -5.23 1.94 -13.74
N HIS A 60 -4.30 2.80 -13.27
CA HIS A 60 -4.47 4.25 -13.35
C HIS A 60 -4.48 4.77 -14.79
N ALA A 61 -3.65 4.21 -15.67
CA ALA A 61 -3.66 4.55 -17.09
C ALA A 61 -5.00 4.20 -17.76
N ILE A 62 -5.56 3.03 -17.44
CA ILE A 62 -6.89 2.60 -17.92
C ILE A 62 -7.98 3.57 -17.43
N GLY A 63 -8.00 3.90 -16.13
CA GLY A 63 -8.95 4.87 -15.58
C GLY A 63 -8.86 6.24 -16.26
N ASN A 64 -7.65 6.72 -16.52
CA ASN A 64 -7.42 7.97 -17.25
C ASN A 64 -7.92 7.92 -18.70
N ASN A 65 -7.73 6.79 -19.40
CA ASN A 65 -8.22 6.61 -20.75
C ASN A 65 -9.76 6.57 -20.78
N LEU A 66 -10.40 5.89 -19.82
CA LEU A 66 -11.85 5.89 -19.67
C LEU A 66 -12.40 7.31 -19.45
N ASN A 67 -11.79 8.08 -18.55
CA ASN A 67 -12.17 9.47 -18.30
C ASN A 67 -12.08 10.36 -19.56
N GLN A 68 -11.07 10.13 -20.40
CA GLN A 68 -10.93 10.85 -21.67
C GLN A 68 -12.02 10.46 -22.68
N LEU A 69 -12.34 9.16 -22.80
CA LEU A 69 -13.39 8.69 -23.68
C LEU A 69 -14.75 9.24 -23.27
N ALA A 70 -15.04 9.27 -21.97
CA ALA A 70 -16.29 9.84 -21.46
C ALA A 70 -16.41 11.35 -21.74
N ARG A 71 -15.34 12.13 -21.55
CA ARG A 71 -15.35 13.56 -21.90
C ARG A 71 -15.65 13.79 -23.38
N LYS A 72 -15.03 13.00 -24.28
CA LYS A 72 -15.31 13.08 -25.72
C LYS A 72 -16.74 12.68 -26.05
N ALA A 73 -17.25 11.62 -25.44
CA ALA A 73 -18.61 11.15 -25.68
C ALA A 73 -19.68 12.09 -25.10
N HIS A 74 -19.38 12.76 -23.99
CA HIS A 74 -20.21 13.82 -23.41
C HIS A 74 -20.31 15.03 -24.34
N GLN A 75 -19.19 15.47 -24.93
CA GLN A 75 -19.20 16.54 -25.94
C GLN A 75 -20.06 16.20 -27.16
N LEU A 76 -20.20 14.91 -27.48
CA LEU A 76 -21.00 14.41 -28.59
C LEU A 76 -22.45 14.07 -28.18
N ASN A 77 -22.85 14.25 -26.91
CA ASN A 77 -24.15 13.87 -26.34
C ASN A 77 -24.52 12.38 -26.52
N VAL A 78 -23.53 11.48 -26.59
CA VAL A 78 -23.74 10.05 -26.93
C VAL A 78 -23.83 9.15 -25.69
N ILE A 79 -23.59 9.66 -24.46
CA ILE A 79 -23.54 8.84 -23.25
C ILE A 79 -24.46 9.32 -22.13
N ASN A 80 -24.99 8.36 -21.37
CA ASN A 80 -25.61 8.61 -20.08
C ASN A 80 -24.52 8.86 -19.04
N VAL A 81 -24.37 10.13 -18.64
CA VAL A 81 -23.33 10.60 -17.71
C VAL A 81 -23.48 9.96 -16.33
N GLU A 82 -24.71 9.77 -15.86
CA GLU A 82 -24.97 9.21 -14.52
C GLU A 82 -24.52 7.75 -14.42
N GLN A 83 -24.78 6.95 -15.46
CA GLN A 83 -24.31 5.56 -15.53
C GLN A 83 -22.78 5.46 -15.61
N TYR A 84 -22.15 6.40 -16.32
CA TYR A 84 -20.69 6.45 -16.41
C TYR A 84 -20.06 6.78 -15.05
N ASP A 85 -20.55 7.82 -14.37
CA ASP A 85 -20.03 8.23 -13.07
C ASP A 85 -20.19 7.11 -12.03
N LEU A 86 -21.28 6.34 -12.09
CA LEU A 86 -21.48 5.17 -11.24
C LEU A 86 -20.40 4.10 -11.49
N ALA A 87 -20.14 3.76 -12.75
CA ALA A 87 -19.14 2.76 -13.12
C ALA A 87 -17.71 3.18 -12.77
N VAL A 88 -17.36 4.46 -12.93
CA VAL A 88 -16.06 5.00 -12.50
C VAL A 88 -15.90 4.89 -10.99
N LYS A 89 -16.94 5.23 -10.23
CA LYS A 89 -16.92 5.12 -8.78
C LYS A 89 -16.75 3.66 -8.32
N GLU A 90 -17.39 2.71 -8.98
CA GLU A 90 -17.18 1.28 -8.72
C GLU A 90 -15.74 0.84 -9.01
N PHE A 91 -15.17 1.30 -10.11
CA PHE A 91 -13.77 1.03 -10.47
C PHE A 91 -12.81 1.60 -9.42
N GLU A 92 -12.97 2.86 -9.02
CA GLU A 92 -12.16 3.50 -7.98
C GLU A 92 -12.25 2.74 -6.65
N ASN A 93 -13.46 2.35 -6.24
CA ASN A 93 -13.67 1.55 -5.04
C ASN A 93 -12.95 0.19 -5.11
N ALA A 94 -12.95 -0.47 -6.28
CA ALA A 94 -12.23 -1.72 -6.47
C ALA A 94 -10.71 -1.53 -6.35
N VAL A 95 -10.17 -0.46 -6.95
CA VAL A 95 -8.74 -0.10 -6.87
C VAL A 95 -8.35 0.21 -5.41
N THR A 96 -9.18 0.93 -4.66
CA THR A 96 -8.95 1.20 -3.24
C THR A 96 -8.95 -0.09 -2.42
N LYS A 97 -9.89 -1.01 -2.64
CA LYS A 97 -9.92 -2.31 -1.95
C LYS A 97 -8.67 -3.15 -2.21
N ILE A 98 -8.19 -3.17 -3.46
CA ILE A 98 -6.93 -3.85 -3.81
C ILE A 98 -5.76 -3.21 -3.05
N THR A 99 -5.73 -1.87 -3.02
CA THR A 99 -4.69 -1.11 -2.33
C THR A 99 -4.67 -1.39 -0.85
N GLU A 100 -5.84 -1.38 -0.20
CA GLU A 100 -6.00 -1.70 1.22
C GLU A 100 -5.53 -3.13 1.53
N ALA A 101 -5.97 -4.11 0.73
CA ALA A 101 -5.61 -5.51 0.93
C ALA A 101 -4.09 -5.76 0.81
N VAL A 102 -3.40 -4.99 -0.04
CA VAL A 102 -1.97 -5.15 -0.28
C VAL A 102 -1.13 -4.34 0.72
N ILE A 103 -1.49 -3.09 0.98
CA ILE A 103 -0.65 -2.14 1.73
C ILE A 103 -0.92 -2.14 3.25
N LEU A 104 -2.15 -2.41 3.71
CA LEU A 104 -2.47 -2.25 5.13
C LEU A 104 -1.66 -3.23 6.00
N PRO A 105 -1.02 -2.74 7.09
CA PRO A 105 -0.29 -3.59 8.00
C PRO A 105 -1.27 -4.42 8.84
N LYS A 106 -0.87 -5.65 9.18
CA LYS A 106 -1.70 -6.53 10.03
C LYS A 106 -1.52 -6.15 11.51
N PRO A 107 -2.61 -6.10 12.30
CA PRO A 107 -2.48 -6.01 13.74
C PRO A 107 -1.70 -7.23 14.26
N MET A 108 -0.91 -7.04 15.30
CA MET A 108 -0.26 -8.17 15.97
C MET A 108 -1.35 -9.03 16.64
N ASP A 109 -1.36 -10.34 16.35
CA ASP A 109 -2.29 -11.27 17.00
C ASP A 109 -2.07 -11.19 18.52
N LYS A 110 -3.16 -11.05 19.29
CA LYS A 110 -3.14 -10.93 20.76
C LYS A 110 -2.96 -12.29 21.44
#